data_AF-A0A1B6GVB0-F1
#
_entry.id   AF-A0A1B6GVB0-F1
#
_cell.length_a   1.000
_cell.length_b   1.000
_cell.length_c   1.000
_cell.angle_alpha   90.00
_cell.angle_beta   90.00
_cell.angle_gamma   90.00
#
_symmetry.space_group_name_H-M   'P 1'
#
loop_
_entity.id
_entity.type
_entity.pdbx_description
1 polymer ?
#
loop_
_entity_poly.entity_id
_entity_poly.type
_entity_poly.pdbx_seq_one_letter_code
_entity_poly.pdbx_strand_id
1 'polypeptide(L)'
;LPAASTVSTTLISTDQTTFDDKITHMVMQWGQFLDHDLDHAIPSVSSESWDGIDCKKSCDFAPPCYPIEVAANDRRVRDRRCIDFFRSSAVCGSGMTSVFFNAVQMREQINQLTAFIDASQVYGYSDELAANLR
;
A
#
# COMPACT_ATOMS: atom_id res chain seq x y z
N LEU A 1 11.75 7.22 -14.01
CA LEU A 1 11.51 5.75 -14.04
C LEU A 1 10.36 5.47 -14.99
N PRO A 2 10.26 4.28 -15.61
CA PRO A 2 9.06 3.93 -16.37
C PRO A 2 7.81 3.91 -15.46
N ALA A 3 6.65 4.19 -16.03
CA ALA A 3 5.39 4.13 -15.29
C ALA A 3 5.08 2.68 -14.88
N ALA A 4 4.55 2.49 -13.65
CA ALA A 4 4.24 1.16 -13.13
C ALA A 4 3.20 0.42 -13.99
N SER A 5 2.20 1.14 -14.52
CA SER A 5 1.21 0.59 -15.45
C SER A 5 1.84 0.08 -16.75
N THR A 6 2.84 0.79 -17.29
CA THR A 6 3.57 0.35 -18.48
C THR A 6 4.35 -0.94 -18.19
N VAL A 7 5.08 -1.01 -17.09
CA VAL A 7 5.81 -2.23 -16.70
C VAL A 7 4.84 -3.41 -16.52
N SER A 8 3.73 -3.18 -15.81
CA SER A 8 2.70 -4.21 -15.59
C SER A 8 2.11 -4.75 -16.90
N THR A 9 1.68 -3.86 -17.79
CA THR A 9 1.02 -4.23 -19.06
C THR A 9 1.98 -4.84 -20.09
N THR A 10 3.27 -4.48 -20.05
CA THR A 10 4.25 -4.95 -21.04
C THR A 10 5.04 -6.18 -20.59
N LEU A 11 5.29 -6.35 -19.29
CA LEU A 11 6.16 -7.42 -18.77
C LEU A 11 5.43 -8.44 -17.89
N ILE A 12 4.43 -8.03 -17.11
CA ILE A 12 3.79 -8.90 -16.10
C ILE A 12 2.50 -9.54 -16.62
N SER A 13 1.79 -8.86 -17.53
CA SER A 13 0.52 -9.35 -18.09
C SER A 13 0.68 -10.68 -18.82
N THR A 14 -0.29 -11.58 -18.62
CA THR A 14 -0.39 -12.86 -19.32
C THR A 14 -1.86 -13.16 -19.66
N ASP A 15 -2.08 -13.77 -20.83
CA ASP A 15 -3.40 -14.31 -21.24
C ASP A 15 -3.56 -15.80 -20.87
N GLN A 16 -2.52 -16.39 -20.26
CA GLN A 16 -2.45 -17.82 -19.92
C GLN A 16 -2.15 -17.99 -18.44
N THR A 17 -2.97 -18.80 -17.76
CA THR A 17 -2.73 -19.23 -16.38
C THR A 17 -2.07 -20.60 -16.40
N THR A 18 -0.99 -20.76 -15.66
CA THR A 18 -0.30 -22.04 -15.47
C THR A 18 -0.49 -22.49 -14.03
N PHE A 19 -0.88 -23.75 -13.84
CA PHE A 19 -1.04 -24.35 -12.52
C PHE A 19 0.29 -24.98 -12.08
N ASP A 20 0.56 -24.91 -10.77
CA ASP A 20 1.67 -25.64 -10.17
C ASP A 20 1.21 -27.06 -9.80
N ASP A 21 1.98 -28.08 -10.16
CA ASP A 21 1.68 -29.50 -9.96
C ASP A 21 2.23 -30.07 -8.63
N LYS A 22 3.02 -29.27 -7.90
CA LYS A 22 3.70 -29.68 -6.66
C LYS A 22 3.15 -29.00 -5.42
N ILE A 23 2.65 -27.77 -5.55
CA ILE A 23 2.07 -27.02 -4.43
C ILE A 23 0.58 -26.78 -4.63
N THR A 24 -0.17 -26.98 -3.54
CA THR A 24 -1.59 -26.64 -3.54
C THR A 24 -1.78 -25.14 -3.38
N HIS A 25 -2.98 -24.66 -3.71
CA HIS A 25 -3.35 -23.27 -3.48
C HIS A 25 -3.24 -22.82 -2.02
N MET A 26 -3.22 -23.78 -1.07
CA MET A 26 -3.02 -23.51 0.35
C MET A 26 -1.65 -22.85 0.63
N VAL A 27 -0.62 -23.09 -0.20
CA VAL A 27 0.69 -22.45 -0.02
C VAL A 27 0.60 -20.94 -0.25
N MET A 28 -0.10 -20.49 -1.30
CA MET A 28 -0.34 -19.06 -1.54
C MET A 28 -1.12 -18.45 -0.38
N GLN A 29 -2.21 -19.10 0.03
CA GLN A 29 -3.09 -18.60 1.08
C GLN A 29 -2.40 -18.55 2.44
N TRP A 30 -1.53 -19.52 2.75
CA TRP A 30 -0.71 -19.50 3.97
C TRP A 30 0.33 -18.38 3.93
N GLY A 31 0.92 -18.10 2.76
CA GLY A 31 1.81 -16.96 2.57
C GLY A 31 1.14 -15.64 2.91
N GLN A 32 -0.08 -15.40 2.41
CA GLN A 32 -0.88 -14.21 2.76
C GLN A 32 -1.27 -14.20 4.24
N PHE A 33 -1.68 -15.36 4.78
CA PHE A 33 -2.03 -15.44 6.19
C PHE A 33 -0.84 -15.02 7.06
N LEU A 34 0.37 -15.54 6.79
CA LEU A 34 1.59 -15.21 7.53
C LEU A 34 2.07 -13.76 7.31
N ASP A 35 1.93 -13.21 6.11
CA ASP A 35 2.23 -11.79 5.80
C ASP A 35 1.43 -10.87 6.73
N HIS A 36 0.15 -11.20 6.95
CA HIS A 36 -0.73 -10.47 7.85
C HIS A 36 -0.40 -10.67 9.36
N ASP A 37 0.59 -11.50 9.73
CA ASP A 37 1.13 -11.56 11.10
C ASP A 37 2.31 -10.60 11.29
N LEU A 38 2.97 -10.23 10.20
CA LEU A 38 4.30 -9.62 10.24
C LEU A 38 4.25 -8.13 9.95
N ASP A 39 3.48 -7.71 8.94
CA ASP A 39 3.48 -6.32 8.53
C ASP A 39 2.17 -5.79 7.95
N HIS A 40 1.88 -4.55 8.33
CA HIS A 40 0.80 -3.78 7.73
C HIS A 40 1.14 -2.29 7.70
N ALA A 41 1.56 -1.79 6.53
CA ALA A 41 1.80 -0.38 6.30
C ALA A 41 0.49 0.34 5.90
N ILE A 42 -0.12 1.04 6.86
CA ILE A 42 -1.39 1.73 6.63
C ILE A 42 -1.26 2.89 5.63
N PRO A 43 -2.26 3.13 4.76
CA PRO A 43 -2.28 4.29 3.89
C PRO A 43 -2.37 5.60 4.70
N SER A 44 -1.80 6.68 4.17
CA SER A 44 -2.03 8.02 4.73
C SER A 44 -3.47 8.45 4.49
N VAL A 45 -4.08 9.10 5.47
CA VAL A 45 -5.46 9.58 5.37
C VAL A 45 -5.55 10.71 4.35
N SER A 46 -6.40 10.56 3.33
CA SER A 46 -6.87 11.67 2.49
C SER A 46 -8.12 12.26 3.12
N SER A 47 -8.10 13.53 3.51
CA SER A 47 -9.29 14.22 4.04
C SER A 47 -9.77 15.29 3.06
N GLU A 48 -11.06 15.28 2.69
CA GLU A 48 -11.68 16.36 1.90
C GLU A 48 -11.94 17.66 2.71
N SER A 49 -11.59 17.70 4.00
CA SER A 49 -11.93 18.85 4.85
C SER A 49 -10.87 19.96 4.78
N TRP A 50 -11.36 21.15 4.42
CA TRP A 50 -10.72 22.48 4.36
C TRP A 50 -9.76 22.74 3.19
N ASP A 51 -8.85 21.83 2.82
CA ASP A 51 -7.92 22.03 1.68
C ASP A 51 -7.28 20.73 1.14
N GLY A 52 -7.85 19.58 1.49
CA GLY A 52 -7.25 18.28 1.16
C GLY A 52 -7.81 17.67 -0.12
N ILE A 53 -6.97 16.83 -0.75
CA ILE A 53 -7.26 16.16 -2.02
C ILE A 53 -7.86 14.77 -1.78
N ASP A 54 -8.93 14.43 -2.51
CA ASP A 54 -9.43 13.05 -2.58
C ASP A 54 -8.69 12.29 -3.69
N CYS A 55 -7.76 11.42 -3.31
CA CYS A 55 -6.96 10.65 -4.27
C CYS A 55 -7.79 9.66 -5.11
N LYS A 56 -9.05 9.38 -4.74
CA LYS A 56 -9.96 8.57 -5.56
C LYS A 56 -10.53 9.36 -6.73
N LYS A 57 -10.69 10.67 -6.54
CA LYS A 57 -11.31 11.59 -7.52
C LYS A 57 -10.29 12.44 -8.28
N SER A 58 -9.08 12.59 -7.75
CA SER A 58 -8.01 13.34 -8.41
C SER A 58 -6.86 12.43 -8.84
N CYS A 59 -6.19 12.86 -9.90
CA CYS A 59 -4.96 12.28 -10.42
C CYS A 59 -3.80 13.29 -10.30
N ASP A 60 -3.88 14.21 -9.35
CA ASP A 60 -2.81 15.16 -9.09
C ASP A 60 -1.78 14.55 -8.14
N PHE A 61 -0.51 14.87 -8.38
CA PHE A 61 0.59 14.51 -7.50
C PHE A 61 0.65 15.47 -6.31
N ALA A 62 -0.31 15.34 -5.38
CA ALA A 62 -0.37 16.14 -4.16
C ALA A 62 -0.48 15.23 -2.93
N PRO A 63 0.21 15.52 -1.80
CA PRO A 63 0.14 14.67 -0.61
C PRO A 63 -1.30 14.46 -0.12
N PRO A 64 -1.71 13.23 0.24
CA PRO A 64 -0.92 11.99 0.24
C PRO A 64 -0.98 11.18 -1.07
N CYS A 65 -1.62 11.70 -2.11
CA CYS A 65 -1.82 11.04 -3.39
C CYS A 65 -0.50 10.87 -4.16
N TYR A 66 -0.33 9.70 -4.76
CA TYR A 66 0.75 9.43 -5.70
C TYR A 66 0.22 8.55 -6.84
N PRO A 67 -0.67 9.10 -7.68
CA PRO A 67 -1.46 8.34 -8.63
C PRO A 67 -0.57 7.59 -9.63
N ILE A 68 -1.03 6.41 -10.05
CA ILE A 68 -0.36 5.64 -11.10
C ILE A 68 -1.00 6.02 -12.44
N GLU A 69 -0.27 6.80 -13.25
CA GLU A 69 -0.72 7.17 -14.60
C GLU A 69 -1.02 5.92 -15.44
N VAL A 70 -2.14 5.92 -16.15
CA VAL A 70 -2.56 4.81 -17.01
C VAL A 70 -1.73 4.83 -18.30
N ALA A 71 -1.29 3.65 -18.75
CA ALA A 71 -0.55 3.54 -19.99
C ALA A 71 -1.46 3.86 -21.20
N ALA A 72 -0.93 4.55 -22.22
CA ALA A 72 -1.73 5.01 -23.37
C ALA A 72 -2.50 3.90 -24.11
N ASN A 73 -2.01 2.65 -24.07
CA ASN A 73 -2.65 1.48 -24.68
C ASN A 73 -3.14 0.45 -23.64
N ASP A 74 -3.46 0.90 -22.42
CA ASP A 74 -4.00 0.01 -21.39
C ASP A 74 -5.34 -0.58 -21.86
N ARG A 75 -5.38 -1.92 -21.98
CA ARG A 75 -6.57 -2.61 -22.48
C ARG A 75 -7.71 -2.63 -21.46
N ARG A 76 -7.37 -2.54 -20.17
CA ARG A 76 -8.27 -2.72 -19.02
C ARG A 76 -8.81 -1.39 -18.50
N VAL A 77 -7.98 -0.36 -18.41
CA VAL A 77 -8.37 0.96 -17.91
C VAL A 77 -8.41 1.94 -19.07
N ARG A 78 -9.62 2.27 -19.56
CA ARG A 78 -9.81 3.17 -20.70
C ARG A 78 -10.46 4.50 -20.34
N ASP A 79 -11.28 4.50 -19.29
CA ASP A 79 -12.12 5.65 -18.91
C ASP A 79 -11.56 6.48 -17.76
N ARG A 80 -10.30 6.22 -17.36
CA ARG A 80 -9.60 6.96 -16.31
C ARG A 80 -8.19 7.31 -16.74
N ARG A 81 -7.72 8.47 -16.32
CA ARG A 81 -6.34 8.94 -16.57
C ARG A 81 -5.32 8.27 -15.66
N CYS A 82 -5.70 7.96 -14.42
CA CYS A 82 -4.83 7.30 -13.44
C CYS A 82 -5.58 6.21 -12.66
N ILE A 83 -4.81 5.36 -11.99
CA ILE A 83 -5.25 4.47 -10.92
C ILE A 83 -4.94 5.17 -9.59
N ASP A 84 -5.92 5.19 -8.69
CA ASP A 84 -5.81 5.80 -7.37
C ASP A 84 -4.78 5.08 -6.51
N PHE A 85 -3.91 5.86 -5.87
CA PHE A 85 -2.85 5.34 -5.00
C PHE A 85 -2.52 6.35 -3.90
N PHE A 86 -2.40 5.83 -2.68
CA PHE A 86 -2.13 6.57 -1.47
C PHE A 86 -0.74 6.21 -0.97
N ARG A 87 0.08 7.20 -0.63
CA ARG A 87 1.35 6.94 0.05
C ARG A 87 1.08 6.34 1.44
N SER A 88 1.82 5.32 1.83
CA SER A 88 1.79 4.78 3.19
C SER A 88 2.09 5.86 4.22
N SER A 89 1.44 5.78 5.38
CA SER A 89 1.66 6.66 6.53
C SER A 89 3.12 6.58 6.98
N ALA A 90 3.60 7.69 7.52
CA ALA A 90 4.93 7.77 8.10
C ALA A 90 4.88 7.78 9.61
N VAL A 91 5.96 7.32 10.24
CA VAL A 91 6.22 7.53 11.66
C VAL A 91 6.31 9.03 11.93
N CYS A 92 5.65 9.49 13.00
CA CYS A 92 5.70 10.88 13.44
C CYS A 92 7.16 11.35 13.60
N GLY A 93 7.47 12.54 13.09
CA GLY A 93 8.82 13.11 13.12
C GLY A 93 9.70 12.70 11.93
N SER A 94 9.37 11.63 11.20
CA SER A 94 10.12 11.25 9.99
C SER A 94 9.72 12.08 8.76
N GLY A 95 10.59 12.16 7.76
CA GLY A 95 10.35 12.92 6.54
C GLY A 95 10.42 14.45 6.70
N MET A 96 10.96 14.92 7.83
CA MET A 96 11.24 16.32 8.10
C MET A 96 12.60 16.68 7.48
N THR A 97 12.59 17.25 6.27
CA THR A 97 13.80 17.58 5.49
C THR A 97 14.05 19.08 5.35
N SER A 98 13.45 19.90 6.22
CA SER A 98 13.55 21.36 6.13
C SER A 98 14.65 21.95 7.01
N VAL A 99 15.29 23.02 6.52
CA VAL A 99 16.24 23.86 7.27
C VAL A 99 15.67 24.40 8.59
N PHE A 100 14.34 24.53 8.68
CA PHE A 100 13.66 24.97 9.91
C PHE A 100 13.66 23.92 11.03
N PHE A 101 13.87 22.64 10.71
CA PHE A 101 13.83 21.55 11.69
C PHE A 101 15.22 21.16 12.23
N ASN A 102 16.28 21.85 11.79
CA ASN A 102 17.68 21.65 12.20
C ASN A 102 18.18 20.18 12.16
N ALA A 103 17.45 19.33 11.42
CA ALA A 103 17.69 17.91 11.27
C ALA A 103 17.11 17.47 9.91
N VAL A 104 17.83 16.59 9.22
CA VAL A 104 17.36 15.93 8.01
C VAL A 104 16.99 14.50 8.40
N GLN A 105 15.68 14.21 8.44
CA GLN A 105 15.19 12.87 8.72
C GLN A 105 14.47 12.32 7.50
N MET A 106 14.90 11.13 7.05
CA MET A 106 14.23 10.41 5.98
C MET A 106 12.83 9.98 6.43
N ARG A 107 11.92 9.81 5.48
CA ARG A 107 10.56 9.35 5.77
C ARG A 107 10.60 7.83 5.98
N GLU A 108 10.15 7.38 7.14
CA GLU A 108 10.04 5.97 7.50
C GLU A 108 8.55 5.58 7.61
N GLN A 109 8.16 4.47 6.99
CA GLN A 109 6.79 3.94 7.09
C GLN A 109 6.58 3.23 8.42
N ILE A 110 5.33 3.25 8.90
CA ILE A 110 4.96 2.54 10.13
C ILE A 110 4.43 1.14 9.79
N ASN A 111 4.90 0.14 10.52
CA ASN A 111 4.22 -1.15 10.63
C ASN A 111 3.20 -1.06 11.78
N GLN A 112 1.93 -1.32 11.50
CA GLN A 112 0.87 -1.31 12.51
C GLN A 112 0.86 -2.60 13.36
N LEU A 113 1.39 -3.71 12.85
CA LEU A 113 1.38 -5.01 13.51
C LEU A 113 2.61 -5.22 14.40
N THR A 114 2.62 -6.32 15.15
CA THR A 114 3.83 -6.83 15.80
C THR A 114 4.77 -7.39 14.73
N ALA A 115 6.07 -7.44 15.02
CA ALA A 115 7.06 -7.96 14.08
C ALA A 115 7.31 -9.48 14.23
N PHE A 116 6.54 -10.16 15.08
CA PHE A 116 6.75 -11.55 15.46
C PHE A 116 5.70 -12.44 14.81
N ILE A 117 6.03 -13.72 14.63
CA ILE A 117 5.04 -14.74 14.30
C ILE A 117 4.37 -15.16 15.61
N ASP A 118 3.37 -14.40 16.03
CA ASP A 118 2.68 -14.53 17.32
C ASP A 118 1.16 -14.70 17.19
N ALA A 119 0.67 -14.87 15.97
CA ALA A 119 -0.75 -14.93 15.63
C ALA A 119 -1.54 -13.64 15.94
N SER A 120 -0.90 -12.47 15.86
CA SER A 120 -1.54 -11.16 15.90
C SER A 120 -2.67 -11.01 14.86
N GLN A 121 -2.60 -11.69 13.71
CA GLN A 121 -3.72 -11.70 12.75
C GLN A 121 -5.00 -12.37 13.31
N VAL A 122 -4.87 -13.21 14.34
CA VAL A 122 -5.98 -13.89 15.03
C VAL A 122 -6.37 -13.13 16.31
N TYR A 123 -5.37 -12.71 17.09
CA TYR A 123 -5.58 -12.18 18.44
C TYR A 123 -5.58 -10.65 18.53
N GLY A 124 -5.23 -9.95 17.46
CA GLY A 124 -5.08 -8.50 17.43
C GLY A 124 -3.67 -8.04 17.82
N TYR A 125 -3.26 -6.91 17.27
CA TYR A 125 -1.95 -6.27 17.51
C TYR A 125 -1.98 -5.24 18.66
N SER A 126 -3.14 -4.97 19.25
CA SER A 126 -3.32 -4.03 20.37
C SER A 126 -4.22 -4.62 21.46
N ASP A 127 -4.02 -4.16 22.69
CA ASP A 127 -4.80 -4.63 23.84
C ASP A 127 -6.31 -4.39 23.67
N GLU A 128 -6.68 -3.25 23.09
CA GLU A 128 -8.07 -2.90 22.80
C GLU A 128 -8.69 -3.85 21.78
N LEU A 129 -7.99 -4.12 20.66
CA LEU A 129 -8.47 -5.04 19.63
C LEU A 129 -8.57 -6.47 20.19
N ALA A 130 -7.55 -6.90 20.92
CA ALA A 130 -7.52 -8.22 21.54
C ALA A 130 -8.65 -8.42 22.57
N ALA A 131 -8.99 -7.39 23.34
CA ALA A 131 -10.12 -7.42 24.27
C ALA A 131 -11.47 -7.52 23.54
N ASN A 132 -11.63 -6.85 22.39
CA ASN A 132 -12.87 -6.89 21.61
C ASN A 132 -13.09 -8.21 20.85
N LEU A 133 -12.03 -9.00 20.64
CA LEU A 133 -12.09 -10.31 19.97
C LEU A 133 -12.38 -11.48 20.92
N ARG A 134 -12.52 -11.22 22.23
CA ARG A 134 -12.74 -12.22 23.30
C ARG A 134 -14.13 -12.12 23.89
#